data_AF-A0A1L5PH81-F1
#
_entry.id   AF-A0A1L5PH81-F1
#
_cell.length_a   1.000
_cell.length_b   1.000
_cell.length_c   1.000
_cell.angle_alpha   90.00
_cell.angle_beta   90.00
_cell.angle_gamma   90.00
#
_symmetry.space_group_name_H-M   'P 1'
#
loop_
_entity.id
_entity.type
_entity.pdbx_description
1 polymer ?
#
loop_
_entity_poly.entity_id
_entity_poly.type
_entity_poly.pdbx_seq_one_letter_code
_entity_poly.pdbx_strand_id
1 'polypeptide(L)'
;MDFVLIDWLRILCGVWFIPHLIGKGLHYKKAGGTFEAAGLKPGTLFVGLALVAETCATVGLVFSIYPRVAAVFGALVLVGAAYAVVKINGLNWRWQKMGPEYPIFWALLCLLTALV
;
A
#
# COMPACT_ATOMS: atom_id res chain seq x y z
N MET A 1 -17.53 20.59 -9.08
CA MET A 1 -17.66 19.14 -8.84
C MET A 1 -16.29 18.46 -8.76
N ASP A 2 -15.29 18.93 -9.51
CA ASP A 2 -13.95 18.33 -9.56
C ASP A 2 -13.24 18.25 -8.20
N PHE A 3 -13.32 19.30 -7.38
CA PHE A 3 -12.73 19.28 -6.04
C PHE A 3 -13.31 18.19 -5.13
N VAL A 4 -14.62 17.95 -5.20
CA VAL A 4 -15.29 16.92 -4.40
C VAL A 4 -14.83 15.52 -4.83
N LEU A 5 -14.69 15.29 -6.14
CA LEU A 5 -14.22 14.00 -6.67
C LEU A 5 -12.76 13.72 -6.27
N ILE A 6 -11.89 14.72 -6.35
CA ILE A 6 -10.48 14.61 -5.96
C ILE A 6 -10.36 14.29 -4.47
N ASP A 7 -11.16 14.94 -3.63
CA ASP A 7 -11.19 14.65 -2.18
C ASP A 7 -11.65 13.23 -1.88
N TRP A 8 -12.68 12.74 -2.56
CA TRP A 8 -13.12 11.35 -2.39
C TRP A 8 -12.06 10.35 -2.82
N LEU A 9 -11.40 10.57 -3.97
CA LEU A 9 -10.32 9.70 -4.42
C LEU A 9 -9.17 9.65 -3.43
N ARG A 10 -8.77 10.82 -2.91
CA ARG A 10 -7.73 10.95 -1.89
C ARG A 10 -8.10 10.16 -0.63
N ILE A 11 -9.32 10.35 -0.11
CA ILE A 11 -9.81 9.65 1.08
C ILE A 11 -9.84 8.13 0.84
N LEU A 12 -10.33 7.68 -0.31
CA LEU A 12 -10.36 6.26 -0.67
C LEU A 12 -8.96 5.64 -0.70
N CYS A 13 -7.98 6.33 -1.31
CA CYS A 13 -6.59 5.88 -1.32
C CYS A 13 -6.06 5.69 0.12
N GLY A 14 -6.40 6.60 1.04
CA GLY A 14 -5.99 6.51 2.45
C GLY A 14 -6.66 5.37 3.22
N VAL A 15 -7.98 5.23 3.08
CA VAL A 15 -8.79 4.21 3.78
C VAL A 15 -8.39 2.79 3.34
N TRP A 16 -7.96 2.61 2.08
CA TRP A 16 -7.61 1.28 1.56
C TRP A 16 -6.39 0.64 2.22
N PHE A 17 -5.57 1.43 2.94
CA PHE A 17 -4.47 0.92 3.75
C PHE A 17 -4.91 0.40 5.12
N ILE A 18 -6.13 0.68 5.59
CA ILE A 18 -6.60 0.24 6.92
C ILE A 18 -6.61 -1.30 7.05
N PRO A 19 -7.14 -2.08 6.08
CA PRO A 19 -7.05 -3.53 6.15
C PRO A 19 -5.61 -4.05 6.15
N HIS A 20 -4.70 -3.36 5.46
CA HIS A 20 -3.26 -3.69 5.47
C HIS A 20 -2.64 -3.46 6.85
N LEU A 21 -2.95 -2.34 7.49
CA LEU A 21 -2.51 -2.01 8.84
C LEU A 21 -3.00 -3.04 9.86
N ILE A 22 -4.31 -3.35 9.84
CA ILE A 22 -4.91 -4.34 10.73
C ILE A 22 -4.27 -5.71 10.51
N GLY A 23 -4.16 -6.16 9.26
CA GLY A 23 -3.59 -7.46 8.92
C GLY A 23 -2.13 -7.61 9.37
N LYS A 24 -1.29 -6.60 9.13
CA LYS A 24 0.12 -6.60 9.56
C LYS A 24 0.26 -6.45 11.07
N GLY A 25 -0.57 -5.63 11.72
CA GLY A 25 -0.54 -5.42 13.16
C GLY A 25 -0.94 -6.68 13.94
N LEU A 26 -2.06 -7.31 13.57
CA LEU A 26 -2.55 -8.52 14.22
C LEU A 26 -1.70 -9.77 13.93
N HIS A 27 -1.02 -9.80 12.78
CA HIS A 27 -0.25 -10.96 12.33
C HIS A 27 1.22 -10.63 12.02
N TYR A 28 1.84 -9.80 12.85
CA TYR A 28 3.17 -9.23 12.62
C TYR A 28 4.26 -10.25 12.25
N LYS A 29 4.39 -11.33 13.02
CA LYS A 29 5.38 -12.40 12.75
C LYS A 29 5.08 -13.13 11.44
N LYS A 30 3.81 -13.42 11.16
CA LYS A 30 3.39 -14.09 9.93
C LYS A 30 3.62 -13.21 8.70
N ALA A 31 3.31 -11.91 8.80
CA ALA A 31 3.63 -10.93 7.78
C ALA A 31 5.13 -10.89 7.50
N GLY A 32 5.97 -11.01 8.53
CA GLY A 32 7.43 -11.10 8.39
C GLY A 32 7.87 -12.19 7.41
N GLY A 33 7.25 -13.37 7.47
CA GLY A 33 7.52 -14.46 6.52
C GLY A 33 7.23 -14.08 5.06
N THR A 34 6.20 -13.27 4.78
CA THR A 34 5.92 -12.77 3.43
C THR A 34 7.01 -11.80 2.95
N PHE A 35 7.49 -10.91 3.82
CA PHE A 35 8.61 -10.01 3.49
C PHE A 35 9.90 -10.80 3.22
N GLU A 36 10.20 -11.82 4.02
CA GLU A 36 11.38 -12.67 3.81
C GLU A 36 11.28 -13.52 2.55
N ALA A 37 10.10 -14.02 2.21
CA ALA A 37 9.84 -14.70 0.94
C ALA A 37 10.03 -13.74 -0.27
N ALA A 38 9.72 -12.47 -0.09
CA ALA A 38 10.06 -11.41 -1.04
C ALA A 38 11.55 -11.00 -0.99
N GLY A 39 12.38 -11.65 -0.17
CA GLY A 39 13.82 -11.40 -0.05
C GLY A 39 14.22 -10.24 0.86
N LEU A 40 13.27 -9.67 1.62
CA LEU A 40 13.51 -8.56 2.54
C LEU A 40 13.78 -9.12 3.94
N LYS A 41 15.04 -9.14 4.37
CA LYS A 41 15.50 -9.72 5.63
C LYS A 41 16.17 -8.68 6.53
N PRO A 42 15.88 -8.64 7.84
CA PRO A 42 14.90 -9.47 8.57
C PRO A 42 13.46 -9.00 8.29
N GLY A 43 12.53 -9.92 8.05
CA GLY A 43 11.19 -9.56 7.55
C GLY A 43 10.39 -8.68 8.49
N THR A 44 10.52 -8.89 9.80
CA THR A 44 9.83 -8.10 10.82
C THR A 44 10.20 -6.62 10.78
N LEU A 45 11.47 -6.29 10.49
CA LEU A 45 11.87 -4.89 10.29
C LEU A 45 11.08 -4.24 9.16
N PHE A 46 10.95 -4.95 8.03
CA PHE A 46 10.21 -4.44 6.88
C PHE A 46 8.69 -4.41 7.11
N VAL A 47 8.13 -5.31 7.94
CA VAL A 47 6.74 -5.18 8.41
C VAL A 47 6.56 -3.89 9.19
N GLY A 48 7.48 -3.58 10.11
CA GLY A 48 7.46 -2.34 10.88
C GLY A 48 7.54 -1.09 9.99
N LEU A 49 8.49 -1.07 9.04
CA LEU A 49 8.61 0.03 8.07
C LEU A 49 7.35 0.19 7.22
N ALA A 50 6.76 -0.92 6.76
CA ALA A 50 5.52 -0.89 6.00
C ALA A 50 4.36 -0.34 6.85
N LEU A 51 4.22 -0.77 8.11
CA LEU A 51 3.18 -0.25 9.02
C LEU A 51 3.30 1.25 9.25
N VAL A 52 4.52 1.76 9.44
CA VAL A 52 4.76 3.20 9.60
C VAL A 52 4.38 3.95 8.31
N ALA A 53 4.87 3.50 7.16
CA ALA A 53 4.58 4.13 5.87
C ALA A 53 3.08 4.08 5.53
N GLU A 54 2.41 2.95 5.78
CA GLU A 54 0.96 2.80 5.58
C GLU A 54 0.17 3.69 6.53
N THR A 55 0.62 3.86 7.78
CA THR A 55 -0.03 4.76 8.75
C THR A 55 0.11 6.22 8.31
N CYS A 56 1.31 6.63 7.89
CA CYS A 56 1.55 7.96 7.33
C CYS A 56 0.69 8.20 6.08
N ALA A 57 0.58 7.21 5.20
CA ALA A 57 -0.27 7.28 4.01
C ALA A 57 -1.76 7.40 4.41
N THR A 58 -2.28 6.53 5.28
CA THR A 58 -3.67 6.59 5.75
C THR A 58 -4.01 7.93 6.39
N VAL A 59 -3.22 8.36 7.38
CA VAL A 59 -3.50 9.60 8.13
C VAL A 59 -3.37 10.81 7.20
N GLY A 60 -2.30 10.88 6.40
CA GLY A 60 -2.08 12.00 5.49
C GLY A 60 -3.14 12.11 4.40
N LEU A 61 -3.56 10.99 3.82
CA LEU A 61 -4.57 10.97 2.77
C LEU A 61 -5.98 11.18 3.32
N VAL A 62 -6.36 10.61 4.48
CA VAL A 62 -7.71 10.81 5.03
C VAL A 62 -7.90 12.23 5.55
N PHE A 63 -6.95 12.73 6.34
CA PHE A 63 -7.08 14.03 7.01
C PHE A 63 -6.46 15.21 6.24
N SER A 64 -5.96 14.98 5.03
CA SER A 64 -5.33 16.00 4.18
C SER A 64 -4.05 16.59 4.80
N ILE A 65 -3.29 15.77 5.52
CA ILE A 65 -2.01 16.17 6.11
C ILE A 65 -0.91 15.81 5.10
N TYR A 66 -0.35 16.83 4.42
CA TYR A 66 0.63 16.66 3.34
C TYR A 66 0.21 15.59 2.31
N PRO A 67 -0.98 15.71 1.68
CA PRO A 67 -1.61 14.62 0.94
C PRO A 67 -0.79 14.13 -0.24
N ARG A 68 -0.05 15.00 -0.93
CA ARG A 68 0.84 14.62 -2.04
C ARG A 68 1.99 13.73 -1.59
N VAL A 69 2.60 14.04 -0.45
CA VAL A 69 3.68 13.24 0.14
C VAL A 69 3.12 11.91 0.65
N ALA A 70 1.99 11.95 1.34
CA ALA A 70 1.28 10.75 1.82
C ALA A 70 0.90 9.80 0.68
N ALA A 71 0.47 10.35 -0.46
CA ALA A 71 0.17 9.61 -1.66
C ALA A 71 1.40 8.90 -2.24
N VAL A 72 2.57 9.57 -2.26
CA VAL A 72 3.83 8.95 -2.70
C VAL A 72 4.22 7.78 -1.77
N PHE A 73 4.09 7.95 -0.44
CA PHE A 73 4.31 6.84 0.49
C PHE A 73 3.37 5.67 0.22
N GLY A 74 2.07 5.94 0.01
CA GLY A 74 1.11 4.92 -0.35
C GLY A 74 1.47 4.17 -1.63
N ALA A 75 1.88 4.90 -2.67
CA ALA A 75 2.32 4.31 -3.93
C ALA A 75 3.54 3.41 -3.75
N LEU A 76 4.56 3.86 -3.00
CA LEU A 76 5.78 3.07 -2.75
C LEU A 76 5.47 1.76 -2.02
N VAL A 77 4.59 1.79 -1.02
CA VAL A 77 4.16 0.58 -0.31
C VAL A 77 3.45 -0.38 -1.25
N LEU A 78 2.51 0.12 -2.06
CA LEU A 78 1.72 -0.71 -2.96
C LEU A 78 2.54 -1.29 -4.12
N VAL A 79 3.52 -0.55 -4.64
CA VAL A 79 4.51 -1.08 -5.59
C VAL A 79 5.37 -2.16 -4.92
N GLY A 80 5.80 -1.96 -3.67
CA GLY A 80 6.48 -3.00 -2.89
C GLY A 80 5.64 -4.26 -2.69
N ALA A 81 4.34 -4.09 -2.44
CA ALA A 81 3.40 -5.20 -2.35
C ALA A 81 3.23 -5.92 -3.70
N ALA A 82 3.10 -5.17 -4.80
CA ALA A 82 3.04 -5.73 -6.15
C ALA A 82 4.30 -6.55 -6.47
N TYR A 83 5.49 -6.01 -6.14
CA TYR A 83 6.76 -6.72 -6.27
C TYR A 83 6.78 -8.03 -5.47
N ALA A 84 6.38 -7.99 -4.20
CA ALA A 84 6.33 -9.17 -3.35
C ALA A 84 5.39 -10.25 -3.92
N VAL A 85 4.22 -9.83 -4.40
CA VAL A 85 3.24 -10.73 -5.03
C VAL A 85 3.82 -11.41 -6.27
N VAL A 86 4.44 -10.65 -7.18
CA VAL A 86 5.06 -11.20 -8.39
C VAL A 86 6.23 -12.12 -8.06
N LYS A 87 7.05 -11.74 -7.08
CA LYS A 87 8.21 -12.53 -6.68
C LYS A 87 7.82 -13.86 -6.04
N ILE A 88 6.76 -13.89 -5.24
CA ILE A 88 6.33 -15.08 -4.50
C ILE A 88 5.45 -15.99 -5.38
N ASN A 89 4.55 -15.40 -6.18
CA ASN A 89 3.51 -16.13 -6.90
C ASN A 89 3.72 -16.21 -8.43
N GLY A 90 4.80 -15.61 -8.95
CA GLY A 90 5.08 -15.53 -10.38
C GLY A 90 4.31 -14.41 -11.10
N LEU A 91 4.42 -14.35 -12.44
CA LEU A 91 3.85 -13.30 -13.29
C LEU A 91 2.34 -13.44 -13.55
N ASN A 92 1.59 -13.98 -12.58
CA ASN A 92 0.14 -14.02 -12.66
C ASN A 92 -0.39 -12.58 -12.56
N TRP A 93 -1.22 -12.13 -13.51
CA TRP A 93 -1.80 -10.79 -13.45
C TRP A 93 -2.99 -10.71 -12.49
N ARG A 94 -3.99 -11.60 -12.70
CA ARG A 94 -5.28 -11.55 -12.03
C ARG A 94 -5.16 -11.83 -10.54
N TRP A 95 -5.83 -11.05 -9.71
CA TRP A 95 -5.81 -11.23 -8.25
C TRP A 95 -6.30 -12.63 -7.82
N GLN A 96 -7.25 -13.22 -8.55
CA GLN A 96 -7.78 -14.58 -8.31
C GLN A 96 -6.71 -15.68 -8.44
N LYS A 97 -5.61 -15.39 -9.14
CA LYS A 97 -4.42 -16.24 -9.26
C LYS A 97 -3.24 -15.69 -8.45
N MET A 98 -3.53 -14.95 -7.38
CA MET A 98 -2.52 -14.29 -6.54
C MET A 98 -1.65 -13.30 -7.32
N GLY A 99 -2.25 -12.54 -8.25
CA GLY A 99 -1.55 -11.53 -9.05
C GLY A 99 -1.58 -10.12 -8.47
N PRO A 100 -0.73 -9.20 -8.96
CA PRO A 100 -0.48 -7.87 -8.39
C PRO A 100 -1.48 -6.79 -8.85
N GLU A 101 -2.53 -7.16 -9.59
CA GLU A 101 -3.51 -6.26 -10.20
C GLU A 101 -4.01 -5.16 -9.25
N TYR A 102 -4.50 -5.53 -8.06
CA TYR A 102 -5.02 -4.54 -7.10
C TYR A 102 -3.93 -3.64 -6.49
N PRO A 103 -2.80 -4.15 -6.00
CA PRO A 103 -1.68 -3.31 -5.57
C PRO A 103 -1.25 -2.30 -6.64
N ILE A 104 -1.13 -2.72 -7.91
CA ILE A 104 -0.75 -1.84 -9.01
C ILE A 104 -1.82 -0.79 -9.26
N PHE A 105 -3.09 -1.18 -9.33
CA PHE A 105 -4.20 -0.26 -9.52
C PHE A 105 -4.22 0.85 -8.46
N TRP A 106 -4.16 0.49 -7.18
CA TRP A 106 -4.18 1.46 -6.09
C TRP A 106 -2.89 2.29 -6.03
N ALA A 107 -1.73 1.74 -6.42
CA ALA A 107 -0.49 2.50 -6.54
C ALA A 107 -0.62 3.62 -7.59
N LEU A 108 -1.22 3.30 -8.75
CA LEU A 108 -1.49 4.29 -9.80
C LEU A 108 -2.45 5.37 -9.31
N LEU A 109 -3.52 5.01 -8.59
CA LEU A 109 -4.43 6.00 -8.00
C LEU A 109 -3.73 6.89 -6.97
N CYS A 110 -2.83 6.35 -6.16
CA CYS A 110 -2.01 7.15 -5.26
C CYS A 110 -1.11 8.11 -6.05
N LEU A 111 -0.44 7.66 -7.11
CA LEU A 111 0.38 8.54 -7.95
C LEU A 111 -0.43 9.65 -8.62
N LEU A 112 -1.62 9.34 -9.14
CA LEU A 112 -2.53 10.36 -9.70
C LEU A 112 -2.97 11.35 -8.62
N THR A 113 -3.29 10.87 -7.42
CA THR A 113 -3.62 11.73 -6.27
C THR A 113 -2.45 12.64 -5.88
N ALA A 114 -1.21 12.20 -6.05
CA ALA A 114 -0.03 13.00 -5.76
C ALA A 114 0.18 14.18 -6.72
N LEU A 115 -0.39 14.10 -7.93
CA LEU A 115 -0.26 15.12 -8.98
C LEU A 115 -1.27 16.26 -8.84
N VAL A 116 -2.38 16.05 -8.14
CA VAL A 116 -3.46 17.02 -7.96
C VAL A 116 -3.39 17.72 -6.62
#